data_AF-A0A6G9IEZ8-F1
#
_entry.id   AF-A0A6G9IEZ8-F1
#
_cell.length_a   1.000
_cell.length_b   1.000
_cell.length_c   1.000
_cell.angle_alpha   90.00
_cell.angle_beta   90.00
_cell.angle_gamma   90.00
#
_symmetry.space_group_name_H-M   'P 1'
#
loop_
_entity.id
_entity.type
_entity.pdbx_description
1 polymer ?
#
loop_
_entity_poly.entity_id
_entity_poly.type
_entity_poly.pdbx_seq_one_letter_code
_entity_poly.pdbx_strand_id
1 'polypeptide(L)'
;MIDGKRAKAYSIVKETFHTLSLKGNSLFLFTHAIDNIQPLLEVRKIRKSGRTLLIPKIVSSKRGKKLAMRWLLEEAKKNRATKVRSGTLAQCLAAEILNAYQKTGSVIKKRDDLHKLAEANRSFSHFRWW
;
A
#
# COMPACT_ATOMS: atom_id res chain seq x y z
N MET A 1 1.03 1.09 15.20
CA MET A 1 1.09 1.00 16.67
C MET A 1 -0.04 0.09 17.12
N ILE A 2 0.23 -0.84 18.04
CA ILE A 2 -0.77 -1.75 18.62
C ILE A 2 -0.75 -1.46 20.12
N ASP A 3 -1.92 -1.36 20.75
CA ASP A 3 -2.10 -1.10 22.19
C ASP A 3 -1.34 0.12 22.73
N GLY A 4 -1.20 1.18 21.94
CA GLY A 4 -0.48 2.39 22.38
C GLY A 4 1.05 2.24 22.50
N LYS A 5 1.63 1.10 22.13
CA LYS A 5 3.08 0.82 22.24
C LYS A 5 3.91 1.60 21.21
N ARG A 6 4.07 2.92 21.43
CA ARG A 6 4.78 3.85 20.54
C ARG A 6 6.27 3.53 20.44
N ALA A 7 6.93 3.24 21.56
CA ALA A 7 8.38 2.97 21.60
C ALA A 7 8.75 1.78 20.69
N LYS A 8 7.98 0.69 20.75
CA LYS A 8 8.18 -0.49 19.90
C LYS A 8 7.98 -0.18 18.43
N ALA A 9 6.92 0.57 18.09
CA ALA A 9 6.67 0.98 16.71
C ALA A 9 7.80 1.88 16.18
N TYR A 10 8.30 2.80 17.01
CA TYR A 10 9.41 3.67 16.66
C TYR A 10 10.70 2.88 16.41
N SER A 11 11.02 1.90 17.27
CA SER A 11 12.20 1.05 17.11
C SER A 11 12.19 0.31 15.77
N ILE A 12 11.04 -0.26 15.39
CA ILE A 12 10.89 -0.97 14.10
C ILE A 12 11.13 -0.01 12.94
N VAL A 13 10.54 1.19 12.99
CA VAL A 13 10.74 2.20 11.94
C VAL A 13 12.21 2.62 11.88
N LYS A 14 12.85 2.88 13.01
CA LYS A 14 14.29 3.23 13.05
C LYS A 14 15.15 2.15 12.39
N GLU A 15 14.90 0.88 12.71
CA GLU A 15 15.60 -0.26 12.12
C GLU A 15 15.33 -0.40 10.61
N THR A 16 14.10 -0.14 10.15
CA THR A 16 13.79 -0.13 8.70
C THR A 16 14.60 0.91 7.95
N PHE A 17 14.64 2.15 8.45
CA PHE A 17 15.36 3.23 7.79
C PHE A 17 16.87 3.04 7.85
N HIS A 18 17.38 2.43 8.94
CA HIS A 18 18.78 2.02 9.00
C HIS A 18 19.11 0.99 7.92
N THR A 19 18.27 -0.04 7.76
CA THR A 19 18.45 -1.05 6.70
C THR A 19 18.40 -0.43 5.30
N LEU A 20 17.49 0.52 5.07
CA LEU A 20 17.39 1.25 3.80
C LEU A 20 18.59 2.16 3.54
N SER A 21 19.16 2.77 4.59
CA SER A 21 20.33 3.66 4.44
C SER A 21 21.56 2.94 3.89
N LEU A 22 21.66 1.61 4.09
CA LEU A 22 22.73 0.79 3.51
C LEU A 22 22.63 0.67 1.98
N LYS A 23 21.47 0.98 1.39
CA LYS A 23 21.22 0.91 -0.06
C LYS A 23 21.25 2.28 -0.75
N GLY A 24 21.17 3.37 0.00
CA GLY A 24 21.14 4.73 -0.54
C GLY A 24 20.39 5.70 0.37
N ASN A 25 19.90 6.81 -0.20
CA ASN A 25 19.12 7.78 0.56
C ASN A 25 17.75 7.19 0.95
N SER A 26 17.63 6.83 2.23
CA SER A 26 16.46 6.11 2.78
C SER A 26 15.16 6.91 2.69
N LEU A 27 15.23 8.23 2.85
CA LEU A 27 14.06 9.11 2.69
C LEU A 27 13.59 9.12 1.24
N PHE A 28 14.51 9.30 0.30
CA PHE A 28 14.20 9.32 -1.13
C PHE A 28 13.61 8.00 -1.62
N LEU A 29 14.21 6.86 -1.21
CA LEU A 29 13.70 5.52 -1.53
C LEU A 29 12.28 5.34 -0.99
N PHE A 30 12.03 5.76 0.25
CA PHE A 30 10.71 5.66 0.86
C PHE A 30 9.66 6.53 0.17
N THR A 31 9.98 7.80 -0.12
CA THR A 31 9.02 8.70 -0.78
C THR A 31 8.66 8.20 -2.17
N HIS A 32 9.65 7.80 -2.97
CA HIS A 32 9.40 7.25 -4.31
C HIS A 32 8.62 5.93 -4.25
N ALA A 33 8.92 5.05 -3.30
CA ALA A 33 8.16 3.81 -3.12
C ALA A 33 6.69 4.11 -2.80
N ILE A 34 6.40 5.08 -1.92
CA ILE A 34 5.03 5.47 -1.60
C ILE A 34 4.31 6.07 -2.80
N ASP A 35 4.97 6.92 -3.57
CA ASP A 35 4.39 7.52 -4.78
C ASP A 35 4.10 6.46 -5.85
N ASN A 36 4.96 5.46 -5.99
CA ASN A 36 4.70 4.30 -6.85
C ASN A 36 3.48 3.50 -6.36
N ILE A 37 3.35 3.25 -5.06
CA ILE A 37 2.22 2.45 -4.54
C ILE A 37 0.90 3.22 -4.57
N GLN A 38 0.94 4.55 -4.50
CA GLN A 38 -0.23 5.40 -4.35
C GLN A 38 -1.28 5.13 -5.44
N PRO A 39 -2.50 4.66 -5.07
CA PRO A 39 -3.56 4.49 -6.04
C PRO A 39 -4.22 5.84 -6.38
N LEU A 40 -4.42 6.09 -7.67
CA LEU A 40 -5.16 7.26 -8.18
C LEU A 40 -6.67 7.04 -8.20
N LEU A 41 -7.09 5.79 -8.45
CA LEU A 41 -8.48 5.36 -8.45
C LEU A 41 -8.70 4.37 -7.29
N GLU A 42 -9.93 4.33 -6.77
CA GLU A 42 -10.47 3.36 -5.82
C GLU A 42 -11.82 2.91 -6.35
N VAL A 43 -12.33 1.76 -5.91
CA VAL A 43 -13.65 1.27 -6.31
C VAL A 43 -14.56 1.24 -5.09
N ARG A 44 -15.74 1.86 -5.18
CA ARG A 44 -16.76 1.84 -4.13
C ARG A 44 -17.91 0.90 -4.50
N LYS A 45 -18.29 0.02 -3.59
CA LYS A 45 -19.47 -0.84 -3.73
C LYS A 45 -20.73 -0.03 -3.47
N ILE A 46 -21.69 -0.05 -4.38
CA ILE A 46 -23.01 0.57 -4.23
C ILE A 46 -24.07 -0.44 -4.59
N ARG A 47 -25.13 -0.54 -3.78
CA ARG A 47 -26.29 -1.37 -4.10
C ARG A 47 -27.33 -0.53 -4.83
N LYS A 48 -27.66 -0.89 -6.06
CA LYS A 48 -28.68 -0.22 -6.88
C LYS A 48 -29.46 -1.26 -7.68
N SER A 49 -30.77 -1.12 -7.72
CA SER A 49 -31.68 -2.00 -8.49
C SER A 49 -31.43 -3.49 -8.24
N GLY A 50 -31.30 -3.88 -6.96
CA GLY A 50 -31.08 -5.28 -6.56
C GLY A 50 -29.68 -5.85 -6.81
N ARG A 51 -28.78 -5.12 -7.51
CA ARG A 51 -27.40 -5.55 -7.78
C ARG A 51 -26.39 -4.68 -7.03
N THR A 52 -25.19 -5.23 -6.80
CA THR A 52 -24.06 -4.47 -6.25
C THR A 52 -23.14 -4.04 -7.39
N LEU A 53 -23.09 -2.73 -7.66
CA LEU A 53 -22.22 -2.12 -8.66
C LEU A 53 -20.92 -1.66 -8.03
N LEU A 54 -19.84 -1.74 -8.81
CA LEU A 54 -18.52 -1.26 -8.47
C LEU A 54 -18.32 0.09 -9.17
N ILE A 55 -18.27 1.18 -8.42
CA ILE A 55 -18.20 2.53 -8.97
C ILE A 55 -16.79 3.10 -8.75
N PRO A 56 -16.06 3.42 -9.84
CA PRO A 56 -14.73 4.01 -9.74
C PRO A 56 -14.74 5.40 -9.08
N LYS A 57 -13.68 5.66 -8.31
CA LYS A 57 -13.47 6.95 -7.66
C LYS A 57 -12.04 7.43 -7.59
N ILE A 58 -11.85 8.67 -8.05
CA ILE A 58 -10.61 9.42 -7.85
C ILE A 58 -10.34 9.60 -6.36
N VAL A 59 -9.13 9.24 -5.97
CA VAL A 59 -8.64 9.27 -4.59
C VAL A 59 -7.85 10.55 -4.37
N SER A 60 -8.11 11.25 -3.27
CA SER A 60 -7.29 12.41 -2.88
C SER A 60 -5.87 11.96 -2.48
N SER A 61 -4.86 12.78 -2.74
CA SER A 61 -3.46 12.46 -2.45
C SER A 61 -3.24 11.99 -0.99
N LYS A 62 -3.85 12.68 -0.02
CA LYS A 62 -3.81 12.30 1.41
C LYS A 62 -4.34 10.89 1.66
N ARG A 63 -5.44 10.51 1.00
CA ARG A 63 -6.04 9.17 1.12
C ARG A 63 -5.18 8.12 0.40
N GLY A 64 -4.67 8.45 -0.78
CA GLY A 64 -3.78 7.59 -1.57
C GLY A 64 -2.53 7.20 -0.78
N LYS A 65 -1.82 8.18 -0.20
CA LYS A 65 -0.66 7.94 0.66
C LYS A 65 -0.99 7.07 1.88
N LYS A 66 -2.16 7.30 2.52
CA LYS A 66 -2.63 6.48 3.65
C LYS A 66 -2.96 5.03 3.24
N LEU A 67 -3.48 4.81 2.03
CA LEU A 67 -3.72 3.47 1.49
C LEU A 67 -2.40 2.77 1.19
N ALA A 68 -1.45 3.46 0.56
CA ALA A 68 -0.13 2.94 0.24
C ALA A 68 0.62 2.46 1.49
N MET A 69 0.71 3.29 2.53
CA MET A 69 1.35 2.91 3.80
C MET A 69 0.66 1.71 4.47
N ARG A 70 -0.66 1.61 4.35
CA ARG A 70 -1.42 0.49 4.92
C ARG A 70 -1.13 -0.80 4.18
N TRP A 71 -1.16 -0.79 2.85
CA TRP A 71 -0.87 -1.98 2.05
C TRP A 71 0.56 -2.46 2.25
N LEU A 72 1.53 -1.55 2.32
CA LEU A 72 2.91 -1.91 2.59
C LEU A 72 3.07 -2.60 3.96
N LEU A 73 2.40 -2.09 5.00
CA LEU A 73 2.40 -2.72 6.32
C LEU A 73 1.68 -4.08 6.33
N GLU A 74 0.57 -4.21 5.61
CA GLU A 74 -0.17 -5.48 5.48
C GLU A 74 0.68 -6.55 4.81
N GLU A 75 1.31 -6.24 3.67
CA GLU A 75 2.14 -7.19 2.92
C GLU A 75 3.41 -7.55 3.70
N ALA A 76 4.07 -6.59 4.36
CA ALA A 76 5.21 -6.91 5.21
C ALA A 76 4.85 -7.83 6.39
N LYS A 77 3.66 -7.64 6.99
CA LYS A 77 3.15 -8.53 8.05
C LYS A 77 2.83 -9.93 7.51
N LYS A 78 2.20 -10.02 6.34
CA LYS A 78 1.90 -11.31 5.68
C LYS A 78 3.19 -12.06 5.38
N ASN A 79 4.16 -11.40 4.76
CA ASN A 79 5.44 -12.01 4.39
C ASN A 79 6.23 -12.53 5.59
N ARG A 80 6.12 -11.85 6.73
CA ARG A 80 6.67 -12.36 8.00
C ARG A 80 5.99 -13.64 8.47
N ALA A 81 4.69 -13.80 8.25
CA ALA A 81 3.93 -14.97 8.69
C ALA A 81 4.15 -16.20 7.78
N THR A 82 4.37 -16.01 6.47
CA THR A 82 4.54 -17.11 5.51
C THR A 82 5.97 -17.63 5.40
N LYS A 83 6.99 -16.78 5.58
CA LYS A 83 8.38 -17.21 5.49
C LYS A 83 8.91 -17.62 6.87
N VAL A 84 9.07 -18.93 7.07
CA VAL A 84 9.66 -19.56 8.27
C VAL A 84 11.07 -19.02 8.61
N ARG A 85 11.77 -18.40 7.64
CA ARG A 85 13.09 -17.75 7.78
C ARG A 85 13.09 -16.23 7.60
N SER A 86 11.93 -15.57 7.53
CA SER A 86 11.93 -14.10 7.34
C SER A 86 12.32 -13.42 8.64
N GLY A 87 13.35 -12.57 8.56
CA GLY A 87 13.88 -11.83 9.70
C GLY A 87 12.92 -10.81 10.30
N THR A 88 13.46 -9.82 11.01
CA THR A 88 12.65 -8.86 11.78
C THR A 88 11.61 -8.17 10.88
N LEU A 89 10.49 -7.70 11.47
CA LEU A 89 9.47 -6.94 10.71
C LEU A 89 10.10 -5.76 9.97
N ALA A 90 11.18 -5.20 10.51
CA ALA A 90 11.94 -4.13 9.89
C ALA A 90 12.62 -4.58 8.59
N GLN A 91 13.27 -5.74 8.57
CA GLN A 91 13.89 -6.27 7.35
C GLN A 91 12.85 -6.56 6.27
N CYS A 92 11.70 -7.13 6.64
CA CYS A 92 10.60 -7.37 5.70
C CYS A 92 10.05 -6.07 5.12
N LEU A 93 9.84 -5.05 5.96
CA LEU A 93 9.39 -3.72 5.50
C LEU A 93 10.41 -3.06 4.57
N ALA A 94 11.70 -3.11 4.90
CA ALA A 94 12.75 -2.55 4.05
C ALA A 94 12.80 -3.24 2.68
N ALA A 95 12.67 -4.56 2.64
CA ALA A 95 12.61 -5.32 1.39
C ALA A 95 11.39 -4.94 0.53
N GLU A 96 10.20 -4.80 1.14
CA GLU A 96 8.99 -4.35 0.41
C GLU A 96 9.13 -2.94 -0.14
N ILE A 97 9.75 -2.02 0.62
CA ILE A 97 10.02 -0.65 0.15
C ILE A 97 10.93 -0.67 -1.08
N LEU A 98 11.99 -1.49 -1.06
CA LEU A 98 12.90 -1.63 -2.22
C LEU A 98 12.20 -2.23 -3.43
N ASN A 99 11.38 -3.26 -3.24
CA ASN A 99 10.58 -3.85 -4.32
C ASN A 99 9.62 -2.81 -4.93
N ALA A 100 8.90 -2.08 -4.08
CA ALA A 100 7.98 -1.03 -4.51
C ALA A 100 8.69 0.13 -5.23
N TYR A 101 9.90 0.48 -4.80
CA TYR A 101 10.75 1.45 -5.49
C TYR A 101 11.08 0.98 -6.92
N GLN A 102 11.40 -0.31 -7.07
CA GLN A 102 11.63 -0.96 -8.38
C GLN A 102 10.34 -1.27 -9.16
N LYS A 103 9.17 -0.85 -8.67
CA LYS A 103 7.84 -1.15 -9.24
C LYS A 103 7.56 -2.66 -9.34
N THR A 104 8.14 -3.45 -8.44
CA THR A 104 7.90 -4.89 -8.32
C THR A 104 7.24 -5.21 -6.98
N GLY A 105 6.80 -6.46 -6.81
CA GLY A 105 6.22 -6.95 -5.56
C GLY A 105 4.69 -6.98 -5.51
N SER A 106 4.17 -7.61 -4.45
CA SER A 106 2.73 -7.85 -4.29
C SER A 106 1.94 -6.56 -4.08
N VAL A 107 2.55 -5.56 -3.43
CA VAL A 107 1.93 -4.25 -3.18
C VAL A 107 1.62 -3.51 -4.49
N ILE A 108 2.56 -3.53 -5.45
CA ILE A 108 2.38 -2.90 -6.76
C ILE A 108 1.32 -3.65 -7.56
N LYS A 109 1.37 -4.99 -7.56
CA LYS A 109 0.34 -5.81 -8.19
C LYS A 109 -1.06 -5.49 -7.65
N LYS A 110 -1.21 -5.32 -6.33
CA LYS A 110 -2.47 -4.94 -5.69
C LYS A 110 -2.99 -3.57 -6.16
N ARG A 111 -2.10 -2.59 -6.35
CA ARG A 111 -2.44 -1.28 -6.95
C ARG A 111 -2.97 -1.47 -8.39
N ASP A 112 -2.24 -2.24 -9.19
CA ASP A 112 -2.54 -2.45 -10.61
C ASP A 112 -3.86 -3.20 -10.81
N ASP A 113 -4.09 -4.24 -10.02
CA ASP A 113 -5.35 -4.99 -10.03
C ASP A 113 -6.54 -4.08 -9.68
N LEU A 114 -6.34 -3.15 -8.74
CA LEU A 114 -7.36 -2.17 -8.38
C LEU A 114 -7.61 -1.15 -9.50
N HIS A 115 -6.58 -0.71 -10.22
CA HIS A 115 -6.74 0.18 -11.38
C HIS A 115 -7.44 -0.54 -12.54
N LYS A 116 -7.04 -1.76 -12.87
CA LYS A 116 -7.73 -2.60 -13.86
C LYS A 116 -9.19 -2.80 -13.53
N LEU A 117 -9.50 -3.06 -12.25
CA LEU A 117 -10.88 -3.20 -11.78
C LEU A 117 -11.67 -1.89 -11.93
N ALA A 118 -11.04 -0.75 -11.66
CA ALA A 118 -11.65 0.56 -11.85
C ALA A 118 -11.88 0.88 -13.33
N GLU A 119 -10.95 0.53 -14.21
CA GLU A 119 -11.06 0.72 -15.66
C GLU A 119 -12.17 -0.13 -16.27
N ALA A 120 -12.26 -1.41 -15.89
CA ALA A 120 -13.31 -2.31 -16.33
C ALA A 120 -14.73 -1.81 -15.97
N ASN A 121 -14.84 -1.04 -14.90
CA ASN A 121 -16.09 -0.48 -14.39
C ASN A 121 -16.25 1.02 -14.68
N ARG A 122 -15.46 1.60 -15.59
CA ARG A 122 -15.48 3.04 -15.92
C ARG A 122 -16.87 3.53 -16.33
N SER A 123 -17.65 2.70 -17.00
CA SER A 123 -19.01 3.02 -17.45
C SER A 123 -19.94 3.38 -16.28
N PHE A 124 -19.76 2.79 -15.10
CA PHE A 124 -20.60 3.04 -13.93
C PHE A 124 -20.27 4.34 -13.17
N SER A 125 -19.30 5.12 -13.65
CA SER A 125 -18.89 6.39 -13.01
C SER A 125 -20.03 7.42 -12.87
N HIS A 126 -21.01 7.41 -13.78
CA HIS A 126 -22.17 8.29 -13.75
C HIS A 126 -23.14 8.00 -12.59
N PHE A 127 -23.04 6.83 -11.94
CA PHE A 127 -23.86 6.52 -10.76
C PHE A 127 -23.35 7.15 -9.47
N ARG A 128 -22.40 8.08 -9.55
CA ARG A 128 -21.88 8.85 -8.43
C ARG A 128 -22.82 9.99 -8.05
N TRP A 129 -23.04 10.17 -6.76
CA TRP A 129 -23.81 11.30 -6.18
C TRP A 129 -23.01 12.12 -5.14
N TRP A 130 -21.68 12.01 -5.15
CA TRP A 130 -20.76 12.68 -4.22
C TRP A 130 -19.65 13.42 -4.95
#